data_AF-A0A972A184-F1
#
_entry.id   AF-A0A972A184-F1
#
_cell.length_a   1.000
_cell.length_b   1.000
_cell.length_c   1.000
_cell.angle_alpha   90.00
_cell.angle_beta   90.00
_cell.angle_gamma   90.00
#
_symmetry.space_group_name_H-M   'P 1'
#
loop_
_entity.id
_entity.type
_entity.pdbx_description
1 polymer ?
#
loop_
_entity_poly.entity_id
_entity_poly.type
_entity_poly.pdbx_seq_one_letter_code
_entity_poly.pdbx_strand_id
1 'polypeptide(L)' 'MIIIPSSVVCPRCFSKDLYRFGKDKEGFQKYQCKRCKRQ' A
#
# COMPACT_ATOMS: atom_id res chain seq x y z
N MET A 1 -7.53 5.98 -13.02
CA MET A 1 -7.75 6.19 -11.57
C MET A 1 -7.27 4.95 -10.83
N ILE A 2 -6.37 5.10 -9.86
CA ILE A 2 -5.78 3.98 -9.12
C ILE A 2 -6.68 3.71 -7.92
N ILE A 3 -7.50 2.66 -8.00
CA ILE A 3 -8.38 2.26 -6.91
C ILE A 3 -7.51 1.47 -5.92
N ILE A 4 -6.91 2.17 -4.96
CA ILE A 4 -6.55 1.52 -3.70
C ILE A 4 -7.89 1.30 -2.99
N PRO A 5 -8.29 0.07 -2.66
CA PRO A 5 -9.53 -0.15 -1.94
C PRO A 5 -9.51 0.71 -0.68
N SER A 6 -10.58 1.45 -0.42
CA SER A 6 -10.70 2.37 0.72
C SER A 6 -10.53 1.68 2.08
N SER A 7 -10.59 0.35 2.09
CA SER A 7 -10.33 -0.54 3.22
C SER A 7 -8.85 -0.87 3.45
N VAL A 8 -7.95 -0.61 2.50
CA VAL A 8 -6.52 -0.90 2.70
C VAL A 8 -5.92 0.18 3.59
N VAL A 9 -5.47 -0.25 4.76
CA VAL A 9 -4.77 0.59 5.74
C VAL A 9 -3.45 -0.06 6.09
N CYS A 10 -2.46 0.76 6.45
CA CYS A 10 -1.22 0.22 6.96
C CYS A 10 -1.48 -0.51 8.30
N PRO A 11 -1.16 -1.80 8.45
CA PRO A 11 -1.45 -2.56 9.67
C PRO A 11 -0.63 -2.10 10.88
N ARG A 12 0.44 -1.32 10.67
CA ARG A 12 1.34 -0.87 11.74
C ARG A 12 0.95 0.49 12.34
N CYS A 13 0.47 1.40 11.50
CA CYS A 13 0.19 2.79 11.89
C CYS A 13 -1.21 3.25 11.53
N PHE A 14 -2.05 2.34 11.01
CA PHE A 14 -3.44 2.56 10.58
C PHE A 14 -3.62 3.71 9.58
N SER A 15 -2.52 4.16 8.95
CA SER A 15 -2.56 5.21 7.95
C SER A 15 -3.18 4.69 6.65
N LYS A 16 -4.00 5.53 6.04
CA LYS A 16 -4.55 5.35 4.68
C LYS A 16 -3.59 5.88 3.61
N ASP A 17 -2.50 6.54 4.00
CA ASP A 17 -1.49 7.09 3.08
C ASP A 17 -0.58 5.98 2.52
N LEU A 18 -1.12 5.23 1.56
CA LEU A 18 -0.43 4.17 0.83
C LEU A 18 -0.09 4.64 -0.60
N TYR A 19 1.04 4.21 -1.14
CA TYR A 19 1.41 4.45 -2.54
C TYR A 19 1.91 3.18 -3.22
N ARG A 20 1.78 3.12 -4.55
CA ARG A 20 2.29 2.01 -5.33
C ARG A 20 3.81 1.98 -5.24
N PHE A 21 4.35 0.87 -4.76
CA PHE A 21 5.79 0.69 -4.61
C PHE A 21 6.38 -0.23 -5.68
N GLY A 22 5.58 -1.16 -6.21
CA GLY A 22 6.01 -2.11 -7.23
C GLY A 22 5.02 -3.25 -7.39
N LYS A 23 5.45 -4.34 -8.01
CA LYS A 23 4.72 -5.60 -8.04
C LYS A 23 5.54 -6.70 -7.37
N ASP A 24 4.89 -7.72 -6.84
CA ASP A 24 5.60 -8.93 -6.39
C ASP A 24 5.91 -9.85 -7.59
N LYS A 25 6.52 -11.01 -7.32
CA LYS A 25 6.98 -11.96 -8.34
C LYS A 25 5.84 -12.54 -9.18
N GLU A 26 4.63 -12.62 -8.63
CA GLU A 26 3.42 -13.10 -9.30
C GLU A 26 2.68 -11.96 -10.02
N GLY A 27 3.14 -10.71 -9.85
CA GLY A 27 2.61 -9.55 -10.56
C GLY A 27 1.50 -8.79 -9.84
N PHE A 28 1.18 -9.12 -8.60
CA PHE A 28 0.22 -8.33 -7.81
C PHE A 28 0.81 -6.98 -7.40
N GLN A 29 -0.06 -5.97 -7.31
CA GLN A 29 0.34 -4.61 -6.96
C GLN A 29 0.71 -4.53 -5.47
N LYS A 30 1.96 -4.16 -5.19
CA LYS A 30 2.44 -3.84 -3.84
C LYS A 30 2.21 -2.37 -3.52
N TYR A 31 1.84 -2.13 -2.27
CA TYR A 31 1.65 -0.80 -1.72
C TYR A 31 2.61 -0.58 -0.55
N GLN A 32 3.16 0.61 -0.42
CA GLN A 32 3.97 1.00 0.73
C GLN A 32 3.29 2.16 1.46
N CYS A 33 3.31 2.12 2.78
CA CYS A 33 2.86 3.21 3.64
C CYS A 33 3.84 4.37 3.56
N LYS A 34 3.36 5.58 3.24
CA LYS A 34 4.19 6.79 3.20
C LYS A 34 4.73 7.17 4.58
N ARG A 35 3.96 6.90 5.65
CA ARG A 35 4.28 7.30 7.02
C ARG A 35 5.36 6.43 7.67
N CYS A 36 5.15 5.12 7.69
CA CYS A 36 6.07 4.20 8.38
C CYS A 36 6.96 3.38 7.43
N LYS A 37 6.87 3.64 6.12
CA LYS A 37 7.63 2.95 5.05
C LYS A 37 7.45 1.43 5.02
N ARG A 38 6.42 0.90 5.69
CA ARG A 38 6.06 -0.52 5.64
C ARG A 38 5.41 -0.86 4.30
N GLN A 39 5.91 -1.91 3.67
CA GLN A 39 5.36 -2.53 2.47
C GLN A 39 4.53 -3.75 2.84
#